data_AF-A0A3Q3CMJ1-F1
#
_entry.id   AF-A0A3Q3CMJ1-F1
#
_cell.length_a   1.000
_cell.length_b   1.000
_cell.length_c   1.000
_cell.angle_alpha   90.00
_cell.angle_beta   90.00
_cell.angle_gamma   90.00
#
_symmetry.space_group_name_H-M   'P 1'
#
loop_
_entity.id
_entity.type
_entity.pdbx_description
1 polymer ?
#
loop_
_entity_poly.entity_id
_entity_poly.type
_entity_poly.pdbx_seq_one_letter_code
_entity_poly.pdbx_strand_id
1 'polypeptide(L)'
;MSICVLRVKPKSEPIKKEGPKWDPSRLSDSSTFVLGSRANKALGMGGTRGRIYIKHADLFKYAADAKDKQWLAERHHMRAYLLIEEDIQDLSRSDEYRDCPDVRMDELKPFSVPQWMVEKMQRAMEAQRDADP
;
A
#
# COMPACT_ATOMS: atom_id res chain seq x y z
N MET A 1 -6.44 13.83 23.05
CA MET A 1 -6.18 12.82 22.00
C MET A 1 -7.38 12.83 21.06
N SER A 2 -7.31 13.58 19.97
CA SER A 2 -8.40 13.62 18.99
C SER A 2 -8.24 12.44 18.04
N ILE A 3 -9.11 11.44 18.19
CA ILE A 3 -9.29 10.40 17.18
C ILE A 3 -9.92 11.11 15.97
N CYS A 4 -9.24 11.13 14.82
CA CYS A 4 -9.83 11.55 13.53
C CYS A 4 -11.07 10.65 13.33
N VAL A 5 -12.28 11.21 13.56
CA VAL A 5 -13.56 10.48 13.46
C VAL A 5 -13.82 10.29 11.98
N LEU A 6 -13.27 9.20 11.44
CA LEU A 6 -13.43 8.82 10.05
C LEU A 6 -14.90 8.46 9.80
N ARG A 7 -15.54 9.24 8.93
CA ARG A 7 -16.90 9.01 8.43
C ARG A 7 -16.98 7.61 7.82
N VAL A 8 -17.69 6.70 8.48
CA VAL A 8 -17.91 5.33 8.00
C VAL A 8 -18.82 5.41 6.77
N LYS A 9 -18.31 5.03 5.60
CA LYS A 9 -19.15 4.85 4.40
C LYS A 9 -19.97 3.54 4.53
N PRO A 10 -21.21 3.48 4.02
CA PRO A 10 -22.04 2.27 4.09
C PRO A 10 -21.48 1.12 3.24
N LYS A 11 -21.96 -0.10 3.53
CA LYS A 11 -21.56 -1.41 2.99
C LYS A 11 -20.94 -1.38 1.59
N SER A 12 -19.68 -1.83 1.55
CA SER A 12 -18.82 -1.96 0.38
C SER A 12 -19.45 -2.83 -0.70
N GLU A 13 -19.57 -2.30 -1.91
CA GLU A 13 -19.65 -3.11 -3.13
C GLU A 13 -18.42 -4.05 -3.18
N PRO A 14 -18.51 -5.20 -3.88
CA PRO A 14 -17.34 -6.03 -4.13
C PRO A 14 -16.22 -5.16 -4.70
N ILE A 15 -15.03 -5.25 -4.10
CA ILE A 15 -13.88 -4.45 -4.45
C ILE A 15 -13.38 -4.93 -5.80
N LYS A 16 -13.72 -4.19 -6.85
CA LYS A 16 -13.27 -4.47 -8.20
C LYS A 16 -11.81 -4.04 -8.36
N LYS A 17 -10.92 -5.00 -8.59
CA LYS A 17 -9.49 -4.78 -8.80
C LYS A 17 -9.21 -4.42 -10.27
N GLU A 18 -9.89 -3.40 -10.75
CA GLU A 18 -9.96 -3.06 -12.18
C GLU A 18 -9.30 -1.70 -12.47
N GLY A 19 -9.11 -1.41 -13.76
CA GLY A 19 -8.67 -0.11 -14.24
C GLY A 19 -7.16 0.16 -14.13
N PRO A 20 -6.70 1.39 -14.44
CA PRO A 20 -5.28 1.71 -14.59
C PRO A 20 -4.44 1.54 -13.32
N LYS A 21 -5.05 1.54 -12.13
CA LYS A 21 -4.36 1.29 -10.85
C LYS A 21 -3.99 -0.18 -10.65
N TRP A 22 -4.71 -1.07 -11.31
CA TRP A 22 -4.50 -2.52 -11.29
C TRP A 22 -3.92 -3.05 -12.61
N ASP A 23 -3.32 -2.18 -13.42
CA ASP A 23 -2.52 -2.56 -14.58
C ASP A 23 -1.10 -2.92 -14.15
N PRO A 24 -0.65 -4.19 -14.26
CA PRO A 24 0.70 -4.60 -13.89
C PRO A 24 1.80 -3.81 -14.59
N SER A 25 1.55 -3.35 -15.84
CA SER A 25 2.55 -2.65 -16.65
C SER A 25 2.94 -1.28 -16.05
N ARG A 26 2.16 -0.75 -15.09
CA ARG A 26 2.51 0.49 -14.37
C ARG A 26 3.73 0.33 -13.46
N LEU A 27 4.04 -0.90 -13.03
CA LEU A 27 5.19 -1.17 -12.18
C LEU A 27 6.44 -1.31 -13.06
N SER A 28 7.47 -0.54 -12.75
CA SER A 28 8.76 -0.53 -13.46
C SER A 28 9.93 -0.45 -12.48
N ASP A 29 11.14 -0.45 -13.01
CA ASP A 29 12.38 -0.20 -12.26
C ASP A 29 12.42 1.20 -11.60
N SER A 30 11.71 2.17 -12.17
CA SER A 30 11.52 3.51 -11.58
C SER A 30 10.48 3.56 -10.44
N SER A 31 9.68 2.51 -10.27
CA SER A 31 8.66 2.46 -9.24
C SER A 31 9.28 2.35 -7.84
N THR A 32 8.65 3.03 -6.90
CA THR A 32 9.02 3.06 -5.50
C THR A 32 7.92 2.45 -4.63
N PHE A 33 8.35 1.83 -3.55
CA PHE A 33 7.49 1.06 -2.66
C PHE A 33 7.68 1.50 -1.22
N VAL A 34 6.67 1.23 -0.41
CA VAL A 34 6.64 1.62 1.00
C VAL A 34 6.23 0.42 1.83
N LEU A 35 6.73 0.34 3.06
CA LEU A 35 6.23 -0.65 4.00
C LEU A 35 4.81 -0.28 4.43
N GLY A 36 3.91 -1.25 4.50
CA GLY A 36 2.54 -0.99 4.96
C GLY A 36 2.47 -0.43 6.39
N SER A 37 3.45 -0.72 7.26
CA SER A 37 3.56 -0.08 8.58
C SER A 37 3.87 1.42 8.49
N ARG A 38 4.75 1.83 7.56
CA ARG A 38 5.10 3.22 7.28
C ARG A 38 3.91 3.96 6.67
N ALA A 39 3.24 3.36 5.68
CA ALA A 39 2.03 3.92 5.09
C ALA A 39 0.89 4.08 6.11
N ASN A 40 0.68 3.07 6.98
CA ASN A 40 -0.31 3.15 8.06
C ASN A 40 0.00 4.30 9.03
N LYS A 41 1.28 4.53 9.36
CA LYS A 41 1.68 5.67 10.19
C LYS A 41 1.50 7.00 9.44
N ALA A 42 1.93 7.08 8.18
CA ALA A 42 1.89 8.28 7.36
C ALA A 42 0.46 8.80 7.13
N LEU A 43 -0.52 7.91 7.01
CA LEU A 43 -1.94 8.27 6.86
C LEU A 43 -2.67 8.48 8.21
N GLY A 44 -1.96 8.72 9.31
CA GLY A 44 -2.55 8.98 10.62
C GLY A 44 -3.22 7.75 11.28
N MET A 45 -2.97 6.54 10.77
CA MET A 45 -3.56 5.29 11.28
C MET A 45 -2.65 4.53 12.25
N GLY A 46 -1.55 5.14 12.71
CA GLY A 46 -0.50 4.51 13.52
C GLY A 46 -0.95 3.89 14.85
N GLY A 47 -2.11 4.29 15.39
CA GLY A 47 -2.66 3.74 16.63
C GLY A 47 -3.23 2.32 16.52
N THR A 48 -3.41 1.79 15.30
CA THR A 48 -3.93 0.42 15.08
C THR A 48 -3.16 -0.27 13.96
N ARG A 49 -2.54 -1.41 14.29
CA ARG A 49 -1.74 -2.18 13.33
C ARG A 49 -2.61 -2.66 12.17
N GLY A 50 -2.19 -2.34 10.94
CA GLY A 50 -2.80 -2.88 9.72
C GLY A 50 -4.15 -2.28 9.33
N ARG A 51 -4.58 -1.18 9.97
CA ARG A 51 -5.85 -0.52 9.68
C ARG A 51 -5.96 -0.09 8.21
N ILE A 52 -4.84 0.29 7.60
CA ILE A 52 -4.76 0.61 6.16
C ILE A 52 -5.33 -0.50 5.28
N TYR A 53 -5.11 -1.78 5.59
CA TYR A 53 -5.54 -2.90 4.74
C TYR A 53 -7.03 -3.21 4.80
N ILE A 54 -7.68 -2.83 5.91
CA ILE A 54 -9.12 -3.01 6.11
C ILE A 54 -9.85 -1.82 5.48
N LYS A 55 -9.30 -0.62 5.69
CA LYS A 55 -9.93 0.62 5.24
C LYS A 55 -9.79 0.84 3.73
N HIS A 56 -8.64 0.47 3.18
CA HIS A 56 -8.32 0.56 1.76
C HIS A 56 -8.02 -0.83 1.23
N ALA A 57 -9.05 -1.67 1.20
CA ALA A 57 -8.94 -3.05 0.76
C ALA A 57 -8.79 -3.16 -0.79
N ASP A 58 -9.02 -2.06 -1.51
CA ASP A 58 -8.78 -1.83 -2.93
C ASP A 58 -7.32 -1.51 -3.27
N LEU A 59 -6.47 -1.23 -2.27
CA LEU A 59 -5.03 -1.10 -2.49
C LEU A 59 -4.42 -2.43 -2.90
N PHE A 60 -3.60 -2.38 -3.95
CA PHE A 60 -2.68 -3.46 -4.23
C PHE A 60 -1.71 -3.63 -3.05
N LYS A 61 -1.61 -4.86 -2.54
CA LYS A 61 -0.67 -5.24 -1.49
C LYS A 61 0.15 -6.45 -1.92
N TYR A 62 1.46 -6.31 -1.84
CA TYR A 62 2.38 -7.39 -2.16
C TYR A 62 2.91 -8.06 -0.89
N ALA A 63 2.68 -9.37 -0.77
CA ALA A 63 3.22 -10.19 0.31
C ALA A 63 4.59 -10.75 -0.09
N ALA A 64 5.66 -10.23 0.53
CA ALA A 64 7.03 -10.69 0.29
C ALA A 64 7.20 -12.20 0.58
N ASP A 65 7.77 -12.94 -0.37
CA ASP A 65 8.16 -14.34 -0.24
C ASP A 65 9.48 -14.49 0.53
N ALA A 66 10.02 -15.72 0.60
CA ALA A 66 11.25 -15.99 1.35
C ALA A 66 12.47 -15.23 0.79
N LYS A 67 12.63 -15.16 -0.54
CA LYS A 67 13.75 -14.46 -1.20
C LYS A 67 13.61 -12.95 -1.03
N ASP A 68 12.40 -12.43 -1.17
CA ASP A 68 12.10 -11.02 -0.95
C ASP A 68 12.43 -10.61 0.48
N LYS A 69 12.00 -11.42 1.46
CA LYS A 69 12.24 -11.18 2.89
C LYS A 69 13.72 -11.16 3.22
N GLN A 70 14.53 -12.04 2.61
CA GLN A 70 15.98 -12.02 2.80
C GLN A 70 16.58 -10.68 2.35
N TRP A 71 16.25 -10.23 1.14
CA TRP A 71 16.72 -8.96 0.60
C TRP A 71 16.23 -7.74 1.41
N LEU A 72 15.00 -7.78 1.90
CA LEU A 72 14.41 -6.75 2.76
C LEU A 72 15.08 -6.71 4.15
N ALA A 73 15.38 -7.87 4.74
CA ALA A 73 16.00 -7.99 6.05
C ALA A 73 17.42 -7.41 6.08
N GLU A 74 18.21 -7.61 5.01
CA GLU A 74 19.52 -6.96 4.83
C GLU A 74 19.43 -5.43 4.87
N ARG A 75 18.25 -4.87 4.62
CA ARG A 75 17.96 -3.44 4.62
C ARG A 75 17.15 -3.00 5.84
N HIS A 76 17.05 -3.83 6.87
CA HIS A 76 16.24 -3.61 8.08
C HIS A 76 14.72 -3.49 7.86
N HIS A 77 14.21 -3.98 6.74
CA HIS A 77 12.78 -4.04 6.46
C HIS A 77 12.22 -5.41 6.88
N MET A 78 11.64 -5.50 8.08
CA MET A 78 11.10 -6.76 8.61
C MET A 78 9.65 -7.01 8.16
N ARG A 79 9.31 -8.28 7.85
CA ARG A 79 7.96 -8.83 7.52
C ARG A 79 6.88 -7.77 7.27
N ALA A 80 6.84 -7.24 6.05
CA ALA A 80 5.93 -6.19 5.66
C ALA A 80 5.23 -6.54 4.35
N TYR A 81 3.98 -6.08 4.22
CA TYR A 81 3.40 -5.88 2.90
C TYR A 81 4.06 -4.67 2.28
N LEU A 82 4.36 -4.77 0.98
CA LEU A 82 4.80 -3.64 0.18
C LEU A 82 3.58 -3.03 -0.50
N LEU A 83 3.50 -1.71 -0.45
CA LEU A 83 2.48 -0.90 -1.12
C LEU A 83 3.18 0.02 -2.12
N ILE A 84 2.47 0.42 -3.17
CA ILE A 84 2.98 1.34 -4.19
C ILE A 84 2.98 2.74 -3.60
N GLU A 85 4.09 3.48 -3.70
CA GLU A 85 4.20 4.82 -3.13
C GLU A 85 3.11 5.76 -3.69
N GLU A 86 2.97 5.78 -5.02
CA GLU A 86 2.03 6.64 -5.74
C GLU A 86 0.60 6.50 -5.21
N ASP A 87 0.13 5.28 -4.95
CA ASP A 87 -1.22 5.05 -4.41
C ASP A 87 -1.40 5.64 -3.01
N ILE A 88 -0.35 5.61 -2.18
CA ILE A 88 -0.40 6.21 -0.84
C ILE A 88 -0.37 7.74 -0.93
N GLN A 89 0.40 8.31 -1.86
CA GLN A 89 0.38 9.74 -2.14
C GLN A 89 -0.99 10.20 -2.63
N ASP A 90 -1.62 9.47 -3.55
CA ASP A 90 -2.98 9.73 -4.01
C ASP A 90 -3.98 9.70 -2.86
N LEU A 91 -3.91 8.67 -2.01
CA LEU A 91 -4.79 8.57 -0.85
C LEU A 91 -4.63 9.77 0.08
N SER A 92 -3.39 10.22 0.34
CA SER A 92 -3.14 11.39 1.18
C SER A 92 -3.74 12.69 0.65
N ARG A 93 -3.96 12.79 -0.67
CA ARG A 93 -4.55 13.96 -1.35
C ARG A 93 -6.07 13.88 -1.48
N SER A 94 -6.65 12.71 -1.20
CA SER A 94 -8.10 12.52 -1.24
C SER A 94 -8.81 13.36 -0.17
N ASP A 95 -10.09 13.66 -0.40
CA ASP A 95 -10.94 14.39 0.56
C ASP A 95 -10.96 13.77 1.97
N GLU A 96 -10.68 12.48 2.07
CA GLU A 96 -10.66 11.77 3.36
C GLU A 96 -9.42 12.08 4.20
N TYR A 97 -8.30 12.43 3.58
CA TYR A 97 -7.00 12.57 4.24
C TYR A 97 -6.40 13.95 4.14
N ARG A 98 -6.67 14.71 3.07
CA ARG A 98 -5.99 15.98 2.76
C ARG A 98 -6.08 17.01 3.89
N ASP A 99 -7.18 16.98 4.65
CA ASP A 99 -7.46 17.90 5.75
C ASP A 99 -7.28 17.25 7.14
N CYS A 100 -6.87 15.98 7.24
CA CYS A 100 -6.65 15.32 8.55
C CYS A 100 -5.25 15.69 9.09
N PRO A 101 -5.17 16.34 10.26
CA PRO A 101 -3.91 16.86 10.81
C PRO A 101 -2.95 15.77 11.28
N ASP A 102 -3.38 14.51 11.32
CA ASP A 102 -2.55 13.34 11.68
C ASP A 102 -1.78 12.77 10.49
N VAL A 103 -2.04 13.23 9.26
CA VAL A 103 -1.28 12.82 8.07
C VAL A 103 0.14 13.38 8.15
N ARG A 104 1.13 12.50 7.97
CA ARG A 104 2.57 12.74 8.10
C ARG A 104 3.31 12.02 6.97
N MET A 105 3.29 12.60 5.77
CA MET A 105 3.88 11.97 4.58
C MET A 105 5.42 11.83 4.66
N ASP A 106 6.08 12.57 5.56
CA ASP A 106 7.49 12.42 5.88
C ASP A 106 7.85 11.05 6.49
N GLU A 107 6.87 10.35 7.06
CA GLU A 107 6.99 9.00 7.62
C GLU A 107 7.00 7.90 6.55
N LEU A 108 6.64 8.21 5.31
CA LEU A 108 6.39 7.19 4.27
C LEU A 108 7.66 6.42 3.87
N LYS A 109 8.81 7.12 3.83
CA LYS A 109 10.16 6.56 3.54
C LYS A 109 10.16 5.54 2.38
N PRO A 110 9.85 5.98 1.15
CA PRO A 110 9.82 5.11 -0.02
C PRO A 110 11.23 4.59 -0.38
N PHE A 111 11.26 3.43 -1.04
CA PHE A 111 12.49 2.82 -1.53
C PHE A 111 12.24 2.06 -2.84
N SER A 112 13.26 1.97 -3.68
CA SER A 112 13.26 1.12 -4.87
C SER A 112 13.60 -0.33 -4.51
N VAL A 113 13.07 -1.27 -5.30
CA VAL A 113 13.38 -2.70 -5.19
C VAL A 113 14.08 -3.18 -6.46
N PRO A 114 14.76 -4.33 -6.44
CA PRO A 114 15.38 -4.88 -7.64
C PRO A 114 14.31 -5.29 -8.65
N GLN A 115 14.67 -5.29 -9.94
CA GLN A 115 13.77 -5.66 -11.04
C GLN A 115 13.06 -7.00 -10.83
N TRP A 116 13.76 -8.02 -10.32
CA TRP A 116 13.17 -9.34 -10.06
C TRP A 116 12.05 -9.32 -9.01
N MET A 117 12.01 -8.32 -8.11
CA MET A 117 10.87 -8.12 -7.21
C MET A 117 9.72 -7.41 -7.94
N VAL A 118 10.02 -6.43 -8.78
CA VAL A 118 9.02 -5.74 -9.62
C VAL A 118 8.28 -6.75 -10.49
N GLU A 119 8.99 -7.64 -11.18
CA GLU A 119 8.39 -8.70 -12.01
C GLU A 119 7.46 -9.62 -11.21
N LYS A 120 7.83 -9.96 -9.97
CA LYS A 120 6.95 -10.74 -9.09
C LYS A 120 5.72 -9.95 -8.67
N MET A 121 5.85 -8.66 -8.41
CA MET A 121 4.73 -7.79 -8.06
C MET A 121 3.75 -7.64 -9.23
N GLN A 122 4.25 -7.51 -10.45
CA GLN A 122 3.44 -7.49 -11.67
C GLN A 122 2.59 -8.77 -11.77
N ARG A 123 3.23 -9.94 -11.67
CA ARG A 123 2.54 -11.24 -11.68
C ARG A 123 1.55 -11.39 -10.53
N ALA A 124 1.89 -10.90 -9.34
CA ALA A 124 1.01 -10.94 -8.18
C ALA A 124 -0.20 -10.00 -8.33
N MET A 125 -0.03 -8.86 -9.00
CA MET A 125 -1.12 -7.93 -9.31
C MET A 125 -2.09 -8.56 -10.32
N GLU A 126 -1.54 -9.14 -11.40
CA GLU A 126 -2.33 -9.87 -12.40
C GLU A 126 -3.11 -11.03 -11.76
N ALA A 127 -2.43 -11.90 -10.99
CA ALA A 127 -3.08 -12.99 -10.30
C ALA A 127 -4.16 -12.52 -9.30
N GLN A 128 -3.96 -11.39 -8.61
CA GLN A 128 -4.96 -10.85 -7.69
C GLN A 128 -6.16 -10.23 -8.41
N ARG A 129 -5.96 -9.66 -9.60
CA ARG A 129 -7.02 -9.15 -10.47
C ARG A 129 -7.87 -10.28 -11.03
N ASP A 130 -7.22 -11.35 -11.48
CA ASP A 130 -7.89 -12.50 -12.09
C ASP A 130 -8.51 -13.45 -11.03
N ALA A 131 -8.13 -13.30 -9.76
CA ALA A 131 -8.67 -14.08 -8.64
C ALA A 131 -10.03 -13.57 -8.11
N ASP A 132 -10.77 -12.77 -8.88
CA ASP A 132 -12.19 -12.52 -8.59
C ASP A 132 -13.00 -13.82 -8.86
N PRO A 133 -13.86 -14.27 -7.93
CA PRO A 133 -14.65 -15.50 -8.05
C PRO A 133 -15.76 -15.44 -9.11
#